data_AF-A0A3D2WI06-F1
#
_entry.id   AF-A0A3D2WI06-F1
#
_cell.length_a   1.000
_cell.length_b   1.000
_cell.length_c   1.000
_cell.angle_alpha   90.00
_cell.angle_beta   90.00
_cell.angle_gamma   90.00
#
_symmetry.space_group_name_H-M   'P 1'
#
loop_
_entity.id
_entity.type
_entity.pdbx_description
1 polymer ?
#
loop_
_entity_poly.entity_id
_entity_poly.type
_entity_poly.pdbx_seq_one_letter_code
_entity_poly.pdbx_strand_id
1 'polypeptide(L)'
;MPNNNRITLSQQQSSDEALVELSKDNRWSQLKPEETIAVPGTYAQQALHFVQSFQPESVAYHIPFDFRFDKELSPDALEKALYALVQRHDILRTGFEQGENGLQQIVHGVVNLPHELVEAGQWTEQNIRAYTQQWARE
;
A
#
# COMPACT_ATOMS: atom_id res chain seq x y z
N MET A 1 10.98 42.78 -31.90
CA MET A 1 10.93 42.60 -30.43
C MET A 1 10.31 43.84 -29.81
N PRO A 2 9.48 43.80 -28.75
CA PRO A 2 9.05 42.69 -27.87
C PRO A 2 7.58 42.27 -28.11
N ASN A 3 7.14 41.01 -27.95
CA ASN A 3 6.92 40.14 -26.77
C ASN A 3 5.61 40.41 -26.01
N ASN A 4 4.72 39.41 -25.96
CA ASN A 4 4.09 38.92 -24.72
C ASN A 4 3.23 37.66 -24.98
N ASN A 5 3.87 36.49 -24.85
CA ASN A 5 3.17 35.21 -24.71
C ASN A 5 2.48 35.15 -23.35
N ARG A 6 1.15 35.19 -23.34
CA ARG A 6 0.32 34.71 -22.23
C ARG A 6 0.19 33.20 -22.35
N ILE A 7 0.95 32.45 -21.54
CA ILE A 7 0.68 31.03 -21.33
C ILE A 7 -0.48 30.96 -20.34
N THR A 8 -1.64 30.57 -20.84
CA THR A 8 -2.80 30.21 -20.02
C THR A 8 -2.53 28.88 -19.34
N LEU A 9 -2.58 28.88 -18.00
CA LEU A 9 -2.66 27.70 -17.15
C LEU A 9 -3.96 26.95 -17.44
N SER A 10 -3.90 25.82 -18.15
CA SER A 10 -5.06 24.94 -18.35
C SER A 10 -4.70 23.44 -18.37
N GLN A 11 -3.99 22.96 -17.34
CA GLN A 11 -3.80 21.51 -17.14
C GLN A 11 -3.96 21.11 -15.68
N GLN A 12 -5.13 21.35 -15.10
CA GLN A 12 -5.48 20.79 -13.78
C GLN A 12 -6.80 20.03 -13.75
N GLN A 13 -7.41 19.74 -14.91
CA GLN A 13 -8.61 18.90 -15.03
C GLN A 13 -8.33 17.44 -15.41
N SER A 14 -7.10 17.10 -15.82
CA SER A 14 -6.77 15.78 -16.40
C SER A 14 -6.58 14.65 -15.38
N SER A 15 -6.36 14.97 -14.10
CA SER A 15 -5.97 13.97 -13.10
C SER A 15 -7.17 13.22 -12.54
N ASP A 16 -8.28 13.91 -12.25
CA ASP A 16 -9.45 13.31 -11.60
C ASP A 16 -10.29 12.47 -12.57
N GLU A 17 -10.41 12.89 -13.85
CA GLU A 17 -11.09 12.09 -14.88
C GLU A 17 -10.33 10.80 -15.21
N ALA A 18 -8.99 10.86 -15.28
CA ALA A 18 -8.15 9.68 -15.50
C ALA A 18 -8.26 8.67 -14.36
N LEU A 19 -8.37 9.15 -13.11
CA LEU A 19 -8.56 8.28 -11.93
C LEU A 19 -9.95 7.61 -11.92
N VAL A 20 -11.00 8.31 -12.36
CA VAL A 20 -12.35 7.75 -12.49
C VAL A 20 -12.44 6.74 -13.63
N GLU A 21 -11.71 6.96 -14.72
CA GLU A 21 -11.69 6.04 -15.87
C GLU A 21 -10.89 4.75 -15.56
N LEU A 22 -9.76 4.86 -14.84
CA LEU A 22 -9.01 3.71 -14.31
C LEU A 22 -9.81 2.90 -13.27
N SER A 23 -10.73 3.54 -12.54
CA SER A 23 -11.63 2.89 -11.59
C SER A 23 -12.71 2.02 -12.26
N LYS A 24 -13.10 2.35 -13.50
CA LYS A 24 -14.10 1.58 -14.27
C LYS A 24 -13.48 0.43 -15.04
N ASP A 25 -12.19 0.51 -15.29
CA ASP A 25 -11.44 -0.53 -15.98
C ASP A 25 -11.16 -1.68 -15.00
N ASN A 26 -12.08 -2.65 -14.97
CA ASN A 26 -12.03 -3.82 -14.10
C ASN A 26 -10.91 -4.81 -14.52
N ARG A 27 -9.80 -4.35 -15.12
CA ARG A 27 -8.66 -5.17 -15.54
C ARG A 27 -8.08 -5.98 -14.38
N TRP A 28 -8.18 -5.41 -13.18
CA TRP A 28 -7.82 -6.02 -11.90
C TRP A 28 -8.59 -7.33 -11.62
N SER A 29 -9.82 -7.46 -12.12
CA SER A 29 -10.63 -8.68 -11.98
C SER A 29 -10.25 -9.81 -12.95
N GLN A 30 -9.34 -9.54 -13.90
CA GLN A 30 -8.90 -10.51 -14.91
C GLN A 30 -7.46 -10.99 -14.69
N LEU A 31 -6.77 -10.49 -13.67
CA LEU A 31 -5.42 -10.95 -13.37
C LEU A 31 -5.51 -12.34 -12.78
N LYS A 32 -4.85 -13.29 -13.44
CA LYS A 32 -4.70 -14.61 -12.85
C LYS A 32 -3.81 -14.48 -11.60
N PRO A 33 -4.13 -15.15 -10.49
CA PRO A 33 -3.36 -15.08 -9.24
C PRO A 33 -1.87 -15.44 -9.39
N GLU A 34 -1.44 -16.00 -10.50
CA GLU A 34 -0.05 -16.38 -10.78
C GLU A 34 0.75 -15.33 -11.57
N GLU A 35 0.10 -14.32 -12.17
CA GLU A 35 0.78 -13.37 -13.07
C GLU A 35 1.29 -12.15 -12.32
N THR A 36 2.59 -11.87 -12.49
CA THR A 36 3.22 -10.63 -11.99
C THR A 36 3.11 -9.56 -13.06
N ILE A 37 2.54 -8.41 -12.71
CA ILE A 37 2.33 -7.29 -13.63
C ILE A 37 3.05 -6.05 -13.14
N ALA A 38 3.73 -5.38 -14.07
CA ALA A 38 4.37 -4.10 -13.84
C ALA A 38 3.58 -2.98 -14.51
N VAL A 39 3.21 -1.95 -13.75
CA VAL A 39 2.59 -0.72 -14.27
C VAL A 39 3.30 0.52 -13.73
N PRO A 40 3.32 1.66 -14.45
CA PRO A 40 3.95 2.87 -13.94
C PRO A 40 3.34 3.33 -12.61
N GLY A 41 4.19 3.77 -11.67
CA GLY A 41 3.76 4.42 -10.44
C GLY A 41 3.13 5.78 -10.70
N THR A 42 2.11 6.13 -9.92
CA THR A 42 1.53 7.49 -9.94
C THR A 42 2.53 8.53 -9.46
N TYR A 43 2.32 9.81 -9.78
CA TYR A 43 3.20 10.90 -9.30
C TYR A 43 3.29 10.95 -7.77
N ALA A 44 2.19 10.69 -7.06
CA ALA A 44 2.17 10.66 -5.61
C ALA A 44 3.03 9.50 -5.06
N GLN A 45 2.93 8.30 -5.66
CA GLN A 45 3.77 7.16 -5.29
C GLN A 45 5.24 7.42 -5.59
N GLN A 46 5.56 8.04 -6.73
CA GLN A 46 6.93 8.44 -7.08
C GLN A 46 7.51 9.43 -6.06
N ALA A 47 6.73 10.44 -5.66
CA ALA A 47 7.14 11.43 -4.67
C ALA A 47 7.40 10.78 -3.29
N LEU A 48 6.49 9.91 -2.83
CA LEU A 48 6.66 9.20 -1.57
C LEU A 48 7.88 8.26 -1.59
N HIS A 49 8.06 7.50 -2.67
CA HIS A 49 9.22 6.64 -2.84
C HIS A 49 10.54 7.43 -2.86
N PHE A 50 10.54 8.58 -3.54
CA PHE A 50 11.69 9.49 -3.54
C PHE A 50 11.99 10.00 -2.13
N VAL A 51 10.99 10.41 -1.34
CA VAL A 51 11.20 10.82 0.05
C VAL A 51 11.76 9.68 0.89
N GLN A 52 11.19 8.47 0.77
CA GLN A 52 11.66 7.28 1.49
C GLN A 52 13.11 6.93 1.12
N SER A 53 13.54 7.13 -0.14
CA SER A 53 14.90 6.79 -0.55
C SER A 53 16.00 7.67 0.07
N PHE A 54 15.67 8.86 0.60
CA PHE A 54 16.61 9.67 1.38
C PHE A 54 16.68 9.28 2.86
N GLN A 55 15.62 8.68 3.39
CA GLN A 55 15.53 8.27 4.79
C GLN A 55 14.94 6.85 4.85
N PRO A 56 15.72 5.81 4.49
CA PRO A 56 15.21 4.44 4.40
C PRO A 56 14.61 3.93 5.72
N GLU A 57 15.17 4.37 6.85
CA GLU A 57 14.73 4.04 8.21
C GLU A 57 13.54 4.87 8.70
N SER A 58 13.01 5.77 7.86
CA SER A 58 11.87 6.61 8.25
C SER A 58 10.59 5.80 8.27
N VAL A 59 9.89 5.86 9.39
CA VAL A 59 8.57 5.24 9.58
C VAL A 59 7.43 6.26 9.48
N ALA A 60 7.71 7.45 8.93
CA ALA A 60 6.73 8.56 8.87
C ALA A 60 5.47 8.22 8.06
N TYR A 61 5.56 7.23 7.17
CA TYR A 61 4.44 6.76 6.34
C TYR A 61 3.88 5.40 6.78
N HIS A 62 4.32 4.85 7.91
CA HIS A 62 3.66 3.69 8.52
C HIS A 62 2.29 4.10 9.05
N ILE A 63 1.28 3.26 8.80
CA ILE A 63 -0.10 3.47 9.27
C ILE A 63 -0.50 2.27 10.13
N PRO A 64 -0.02 2.18 11.37
CA PRO A 64 -0.37 1.07 12.26
C PRO A 64 -1.82 1.18 12.73
N PHE A 65 -2.48 0.03 12.84
CA PHE A 65 -3.83 -0.10 13.38
C PHE A 65 -3.89 -1.23 14.40
N ASP A 66 -4.64 -1.00 15.47
CA ASP A 66 -4.92 -1.99 16.51
C ASP A 66 -6.41 -2.31 16.55
N PHE A 67 -6.74 -3.59 16.72
CA PHE A 67 -8.12 -4.05 16.88
C PHE A 67 -8.24 -4.88 18.15
N ARG A 68 -9.28 -4.60 18.95
CA ARG A 68 -9.64 -5.42 20.11
C ARG A 68 -10.93 -6.18 19.82
N PHE A 69 -10.89 -7.48 20.06
CA PHE A 69 -12.06 -8.35 19.95
C PHE A 69 -12.52 -8.72 21.35
N ASP A 70 -13.76 -8.42 21.69
CA ASP A 70 -14.34 -8.73 23.01
C ASP A 70 -14.84 -10.20 23.10
N LYS A 71 -14.67 -10.98 22.03
CA LYS A 71 -15.06 -12.39 21.94
C LYS A 71 -13.87 -13.23 21.49
N GLU A 72 -13.96 -14.54 21.75
CA GLU A 72 -12.99 -15.51 21.25
C GLU A 72 -12.84 -15.39 19.74
N LEU A 73 -11.60 -15.15 19.31
CA LEU A 73 -11.19 -15.10 17.92
C LEU A 73 -10.35 -16.33 17.65
N SER A 74 -10.73 -17.13 16.65
CA SER A 74 -9.88 -18.22 16.17
C SER A 74 -8.72 -17.63 15.36
N PRO A 75 -7.45 -17.84 15.76
CA PRO A 75 -6.30 -17.35 15.01
C PRO A 75 -6.30 -17.88 13.58
N ASP A 76 -6.55 -19.18 13.40
CA ASP A 76 -6.64 -19.83 12.07
C ASP A 76 -7.71 -19.20 11.16
N ALA A 77 -8.85 -18.79 11.73
CA ALA A 77 -9.92 -18.15 10.98
C ALA A 77 -9.53 -16.73 10.55
N LEU A 78 -8.88 -15.98 11.44
CA LEU A 78 -8.36 -14.65 11.15
C LEU A 78 -7.28 -14.70 10.06
N GLU A 79 -6.32 -15.62 10.19
CA GLU A 79 -5.24 -15.82 9.21
C GLU A 79 -5.83 -16.13 7.81
N LYS A 80 -6.78 -17.06 7.73
CA LYS A 80 -7.47 -17.39 6.47
C LYS A 80 -8.23 -16.20 5.89
N ALA A 81 -8.87 -15.40 6.74
CA ALA A 81 -9.59 -14.20 6.30
C ALA A 81 -8.64 -13.13 5.76
N LEU A 82 -7.53 -12.87 6.45
CA LEU A 82 -6.49 -11.94 6.00
C LEU A 82 -5.85 -12.41 4.70
N TYR A 83 -5.52 -13.70 4.59
CA TYR A 83 -5.01 -14.28 3.35
C TYR A 83 -6.01 -14.10 2.21
N ALA A 84 -7.29 -14.39 2.42
CA ALA A 84 -8.32 -14.20 1.41
C ALA A 84 -8.46 -12.73 0.99
N LEU A 85 -8.32 -11.77 1.91
CA LEU A 85 -8.31 -10.34 1.60
C LEU A 85 -7.12 -9.96 0.73
N VAL A 86 -5.91 -10.38 1.10
CA VAL A 86 -4.68 -10.09 0.34
C VAL A 86 -4.75 -10.68 -1.07
N GLN A 87 -5.22 -11.92 -1.19
CA GLN A 87 -5.40 -12.57 -2.50
C GLN A 87 -6.47 -11.91 -3.37
N ARG A 88 -7.52 -11.35 -2.75
CA ARG A 88 -8.61 -10.66 -3.46
C ARG A 88 -8.21 -9.28 -3.95
N HIS A 89 -7.28 -8.59 -3.28
CA HIS A 89 -6.99 -7.18 -3.52
C HIS A 89 -5.55 -6.96 -4.00
N ASP A 90 -5.41 -6.65 -5.29
CA ASP A 90 -4.12 -6.40 -5.97
C ASP A 90 -3.23 -5.39 -5.26
N ILE A 91 -3.83 -4.33 -4.70
CA ILE A 91 -3.10 -3.29 -3.99
C ILE A 91 -2.38 -3.81 -2.74
N LEU A 92 -2.90 -4.85 -2.09
CA LEU A 92 -2.28 -5.46 -0.89
C LEU A 92 -1.12 -6.41 -1.23
N ARG A 93 -0.96 -6.74 -2.51
CA ARG A 93 0.12 -7.57 -3.06
C ARG A 93 1.00 -6.77 -4.03
N THR A 94 0.97 -5.44 -3.95
CA THR A 94 1.77 -4.54 -4.81
C THR A 94 3.04 -4.09 -4.10
N GLY A 95 4.20 -4.40 -4.69
CA GLY A 95 5.50 -3.84 -4.34
C GLY A 95 5.90 -2.70 -5.29
N PHE A 96 6.99 -2.02 -4.98
CA PHE A 96 7.55 -0.95 -5.83
C PHE A 96 9.00 -1.25 -6.18
N GLU A 97 9.35 -1.09 -7.45
CA GLU A 97 10.70 -1.29 -7.95
C GLU A 97 11.13 -0.13 -8.84
N GLN A 98 12.41 0.23 -8.77
CA GLN A 98 13.00 1.25 -9.63
C GLN A 98 13.37 0.61 -10.99
N GLY A 99 12.63 0.95 -12.04
CA GLY A 99 12.92 0.53 -13.42
C GLY A 99 13.61 1.62 -14.24
N GLU A 100 13.94 1.30 -15.49
CA GLU A 100 14.57 2.23 -16.46
C GLU A 100 13.71 3.48 -16.72
N ASN A 101 12.38 3.32 -16.69
CA ASN A 101 11.40 4.37 -16.95
C ASN A 101 10.82 5.01 -15.68
N GLY A 102 11.49 4.84 -14.54
CA GLY A 102 11.01 5.32 -13.24
C GLY A 102 10.37 4.23 -12.38
N LEU A 103 9.70 4.66 -11.31
CA LEU A 103 9.07 3.76 -10.34
C LEU A 103 7.98 2.92 -10.99
N GLN A 104 8.05 1.60 -10.82
CA GLN A 104 7.05 0.64 -11.26
C GLN A 104 6.31 0.06 -10.05
N GLN A 105 5.00 -0.12 -10.18
CA GLN A 105 4.16 -0.91 -9.30
C GLN A 105 4.19 -2.35 -9.79
N ILE A 106 4.66 -3.26 -8.94
CA ILE A 106 4.75 -4.69 -9.24
C ILE A 106 3.66 -5.41 -8.45
N VAL A 107 2.62 -5.86 -9.14
CA VAL A 107 1.54 -6.63 -8.54
C VAL A 107 1.97 -8.10 -8.52
N HIS A 108 2.25 -8.64 -7.33
CA HIS A 108 2.73 -10.01 -7.14
C HIS A 108 1.57 -11.00 -7.08
N GLY A 109 1.68 -12.12 -7.79
CA GLY A 109 0.65 -13.16 -7.85
C GLY A 109 0.20 -13.68 -6.47
N VAL A 110 1.11 -14.39 -5.78
CA VAL A 110 0.89 -14.86 -4.41
C VAL A 110 1.96 -14.25 -3.52
N VAL A 111 1.54 -13.69 -2.39
CA VAL A 111 2.43 -13.17 -1.35
C VAL A 111 2.23 -13.92 -0.05
N ASN A 112 3.32 -14.11 0.69
CA ASN A 112 3.24 -14.58 2.06
C ASN A 112 2.91 -13.38 2.96
N LEU A 113 1.94 -13.55 3.86
CA LEU A 113 1.60 -12.52 4.84
C LEU A 113 2.41 -12.77 6.11
N PRO A 114 3.47 -11.99 6.39
CA PRO A 114 4.20 -12.12 7.64
C PRO A 114 3.25 -11.79 8.80
N HIS A 115 3.14 -12.72 9.75
CA HIS A 115 2.35 -12.55 10.96
C HIS A 115 3.00 -13.33 12.09
N GLU A 116 2.81 -12.84 13.32
CA GLU A 116 3.30 -13.47 14.54
C GLU A 116 2.15 -13.59 15.53
N LEU A 117 2.00 -14.76 16.15
CA LEU A 117 1.06 -14.97 17.24
C LEU A 117 1.80 -14.85 18.56
N VAL A 118 1.39 -13.87 19.38
CA VAL A 118 2.01 -13.59 20.68
C VAL A 118 1.00 -13.81 21.80
N GLU A 119 1.40 -14.58 22.81
CA GLU A 119 0.60 -14.83 24.02
C GLU A 119 0.57 -13.58 24.91
N ALA A 120 -0.53 -12.83 24.82
CA ALA A 120 -0.71 -11.56 25.53
C ALA A 120 -1.63 -11.65 26.76
N GLY A 121 -1.94 -12.86 27.26
CA GLY A 121 -2.95 -13.08 28.31
C GLY A 121 -2.71 -12.36 29.66
N GLN A 122 -1.47 -11.91 29.92
CA GLN A 122 -1.11 -11.13 31.11
C GLN A 122 -0.74 -9.67 30.81
N TRP A 123 -0.90 -9.24 29.55
CA TRP A 123 -0.49 -7.91 29.14
C TRP A 123 -1.52 -6.88 29.56
N THR A 124 -1.03 -5.73 30.02
CA THR A 124 -1.89 -4.56 30.22
C THR A 124 -2.13 -3.85 28.88
N GLU A 125 -3.14 -3.00 28.81
CA GLU A 125 -3.37 -2.11 27.66
C GLU A 125 -2.11 -1.29 27.31
N GLN A 126 -1.34 -0.89 28.33
CA GLN A 126 -0.09 -0.18 28.14
C GLN A 126 0.99 -1.05 27.49
N ASN A 127 1.07 -2.34 27.86
CA ASN A 127 2.00 -3.29 27.24
C ASN A 127 1.62 -3.57 25.79
N ILE A 128 0.33 -3.77 25.49
CA ILE A 128 -0.16 -3.96 24.13
C ILE A 128 0.20 -2.74 23.27
N ARG A 129 -0.13 -1.54 23.76
CA ARG A 129 0.17 -0.30 23.03
C ARG A 129 1.68 -0.08 22.82
N ALA A 130 2.50 -0.39 23.82
CA ALA A 130 3.94 -0.28 23.71
C ALA A 130 4.50 -1.25 22.67
N TYR A 131 3.99 -2.49 22.64
CA TYR A 131 4.37 -3.50 21.66
C TYR A 131 4.01 -3.06 20.23
N THR A 132 2.76 -2.64 19.96
CA THR A 132 2.38 -2.14 18.62
C THR A 132 3.22 -0.94 18.21
N GLN A 133 3.47 0.00 19.13
CA GLN A 133 4.29 1.19 18.81
C GLN A 133 5.74 0.86 18.51
N GLN A 134 6.29 -0.19 19.12
CA GLN A 134 7.62 -0.67 18.81
C GLN A 134 7.63 -1.31 17.42
N TRP A 135 6.69 -2.22 17.15
CA TRP A 135 6.58 -2.90 15.86
C TRP A 135 6.41 -1.89 14.70
N ALA A 136 5.61 -0.84 14.90
CA ALA A 136 5.41 0.19 13.90
C ALA A 136 6.66 1.04 13.60
N ARG A 137 7.74 0.90 14.36
CA ARG A 137 9.03 1.59 14.17
C ARG A 137 10.11 0.71 13.52
N GLU A 138 9.86 -0.58 13.43
CA GLU A 138 10.70 -1.55 12.73
C GLU A 138 10.34 -1.57 11.24
#